data_AF-A0A3D1IF04-F1
#
_entry.id   AF-A0A3D1IF04-F1
#
_cell.length_a   1.000
_cell.length_b   1.000
_cell.length_c   1.000
_cell.angle_alpha   90.00
_cell.angle_beta   90.00
_cell.angle_gamma   90.00
#
_symmetry.space_group_name_H-M   'P 1'
#
loop_
_entity.id
_entity.type
_entity.pdbx_description
1 polymer ?
#
loop_
_entity_poly.entity_id
_entity_poly.type
_entity_poly.pdbx_seq_one_letter_code
_entity_poly.pdbx_strand_id
1 'polypeptide(L)'
;MNRSSGLTGLAKAAGVGLVLTAAVLVAAPSASLWYVANVVIHPLLGLCLGWTALRWVWRAGWPPGSLPGIAAGVAGGSLLSGVLVLGVAVGGRSDVLLAAHVWVSLVGAALVGLWGWRVLADRSGPGDHTSTQLSRAGLLLLAAVAVAVPSARASWDTRWRQVHAFANPTRPPATMAEEGAGAGTALFPSSAQTSTGELIPSDFFLTSETCGRCHRDIYDQWNGSAHHFSSFNNQWYRRSIEYMQEVVGTEPSKWCAGCHDHAVFFNGRFDRPIKEQIDTPEAQAGLGCTSCHSITHVGSTMGQ
;
A
#
# COMPACT_ATOMS: atom_id res chain seq x y z
N MET A 1 18.10 -43.75 4.16
CA MET A 1 18.29 -42.38 3.62
C MET A 1 17.70 -41.35 4.57
N ASN A 2 18.52 -40.38 4.99
CA ASN A 2 18.36 -39.54 6.16
C ASN A 2 17.28 -38.44 5.95
N ARG A 3 15.99 -38.76 6.07
CA ARG A 3 14.87 -37.78 5.91
C ARG A 3 14.87 -36.65 6.95
N SER A 4 15.69 -36.72 8.01
CA SER A 4 15.79 -35.72 9.08
C SER A 4 16.67 -34.52 8.71
N SER A 5 17.64 -34.67 7.80
CA SER A 5 18.55 -33.57 7.41
C SER A 5 17.89 -32.54 6.49
N GLY A 6 16.99 -32.97 5.61
CA GLY A 6 16.26 -32.05 4.71
C GLY A 6 15.28 -31.13 5.45
N LEU A 7 14.61 -31.65 6.50
CA LEU A 7 13.65 -30.88 7.30
C LEU A 7 14.34 -29.79 8.15
N THR A 8 15.56 -30.05 8.63
CA THR A 8 16.33 -29.06 9.41
C THR A 8 16.93 -27.97 8.53
N GLY A 9 17.33 -28.28 7.30
CA GLY A 9 17.76 -27.27 6.31
C GLY A 9 16.62 -26.33 5.91
N LEU A 10 15.44 -26.88 5.63
CA LEU A 10 14.25 -26.10 5.24
C LEU A 10 13.81 -25.13 6.35
N ALA A 11 13.76 -25.59 7.61
CA ALA A 11 13.38 -24.75 8.74
C ALA A 11 14.35 -23.57 8.95
N LYS A 12 15.67 -23.79 8.79
CA LYS A 12 16.67 -22.73 8.87
C LYS A 12 16.50 -21.70 7.75
N ALA A 13 16.33 -22.17 6.51
CA ALA A 13 16.11 -21.30 5.37
C ALA A 13 14.81 -20.46 5.53
N ALA A 14 13.72 -21.10 5.98
CA ALA A 14 12.46 -20.41 6.26
C ALA A 14 12.58 -19.37 7.38
N GLY A 15 13.30 -19.69 8.46
CA GLY A 15 13.56 -18.75 9.55
C GLY A 15 14.39 -17.53 9.13
N VAL A 16 15.46 -17.74 8.36
CA VAL A 16 16.26 -16.62 7.81
C VAL A 16 15.43 -15.79 6.86
N GLY A 17 14.68 -16.43 5.96
CA GLY A 17 13.80 -15.75 5.02
C GLY A 17 12.71 -14.93 5.73
N LEU A 18 12.16 -15.41 6.84
CA LEU A 18 11.17 -14.68 7.65
C LEU A 18 11.76 -13.38 8.22
N VAL A 19 12.98 -13.43 8.76
CA VAL A 19 13.65 -12.24 9.30
C VAL A 19 13.95 -11.23 8.19
N LEU A 20 14.45 -11.71 7.04
CA LEU A 20 14.75 -10.83 5.90
C LEU A 20 13.50 -10.18 5.32
N THR A 21 12.44 -10.96 5.09
CA THR A 21 11.16 -10.43 4.59
C THR A 21 10.52 -9.48 5.59
N ALA A 22 10.56 -9.78 6.89
CA ALA A 22 10.07 -8.86 7.93
C ALA A 22 10.83 -7.53 7.92
N ALA A 23 12.17 -7.57 7.79
CA ALA A 23 12.98 -6.36 7.72
C ALA A 23 12.62 -5.50 6.50
N VAL A 24 12.39 -6.11 5.34
CA VAL A 24 11.95 -5.39 4.12
C VAL A 24 10.55 -4.79 4.31
N LEU A 25 9.61 -5.56 4.85
CA LEU A 25 8.23 -5.12 5.06
C LEU A 25 8.14 -3.90 5.97
N VAL A 26 9.01 -3.81 6.97
CA VAL A 26 9.12 -2.65 7.86
C VAL A 26 9.89 -1.51 7.20
N ALA A 27 11.04 -1.77 6.59
CA ALA A 27 11.95 -0.71 6.17
C ALA A 27 11.44 0.13 4.99
N ALA A 28 10.72 -0.46 4.04
CA ALA A 28 10.41 0.19 2.76
C ALA A 28 8.99 -0.15 2.23
N PRO A 29 7.92 0.29 2.92
CA PRO A 29 6.55 0.12 2.44
C PRO A 29 6.34 0.85 1.10
N SER A 30 5.95 0.12 0.06
CA SER A 30 5.71 0.69 -1.27
C SER A 30 4.62 -0.07 -2.04
N ALA A 31 4.03 0.57 -3.06
CA ALA A 31 3.09 -0.07 -3.97
C ALA A 31 3.77 -0.88 -5.11
N SER A 32 5.03 -1.28 -4.91
CA SER A 32 5.78 -2.02 -5.93
C SER A 32 5.41 -3.51 -5.95
N LEU A 33 5.51 -4.14 -7.12
CA LEU A 33 5.34 -5.59 -7.25
C LEU A 33 6.30 -6.38 -6.35
N TRP A 34 7.50 -5.83 -6.12
CA TRP A 34 8.45 -6.42 -5.19
C TRP A 34 7.93 -6.40 -3.74
N TYR A 35 7.39 -5.27 -3.28
CA TYR A 35 6.80 -5.22 -1.94
C TYR A 35 5.63 -6.20 -1.80
N VAL A 36 4.74 -6.24 -2.79
CA VAL A 36 3.61 -7.19 -2.81
C VAL A 36 4.10 -8.64 -2.75
N ALA A 37 5.17 -8.98 -3.48
CA ALA A 37 5.76 -10.32 -3.39
C ALA A 37 6.29 -10.63 -1.98
N ASN A 38 6.89 -9.68 -1.25
CA ASN A 38 7.27 -9.91 0.15
C ASN A 38 6.06 -10.15 1.06
N VAL A 39 4.98 -9.39 0.86
CA VAL A 39 3.74 -9.54 1.62
C VAL A 39 3.16 -10.95 1.46
N VAL A 40 3.36 -11.58 0.29
CA VAL A 40 2.94 -12.97 0.03
C VAL A 40 3.98 -13.98 0.54
N ILE A 41 5.27 -13.74 0.33
CA ILE A 41 6.33 -14.68 0.71
C ILE A 41 6.42 -14.81 2.24
N HIS A 42 6.30 -13.71 2.99
CA HIS A 42 6.41 -13.70 4.45
C HIS A 42 5.46 -14.71 5.14
N PRO A 43 4.14 -14.69 4.92
CA PRO A 43 3.23 -15.66 5.52
C PRO A 43 3.47 -17.08 5.03
N LEU A 44 3.87 -17.29 3.76
CA LEU A 44 4.22 -18.62 3.26
C LEU A 44 5.43 -19.23 4.00
N LEU A 45 6.46 -18.41 4.24
CA LEU A 45 7.61 -18.83 5.05
C LEU A 45 7.21 -19.10 6.50
N GLY A 46 6.29 -18.30 7.05
CA GLY A 46 5.70 -18.47 8.38
C GLY A 46 4.98 -19.81 8.53
N LEU A 47 4.10 -20.13 7.57
CA LEU A 47 3.37 -21.40 7.52
C LEU A 47 4.32 -22.59 7.32
N CYS A 48 5.34 -22.45 6.48
CA CYS A 48 6.35 -23.49 6.27
C CYS A 48 7.14 -23.78 7.55
N LEU A 49 7.63 -22.74 8.23
CA LEU A 49 8.34 -22.87 9.50
C LEU A 49 7.41 -23.47 10.57
N GLY A 50 6.19 -22.95 10.68
CA GLY A 50 5.15 -23.45 11.60
C GLY A 50 4.85 -24.93 11.40
N TRP A 51 4.69 -25.38 10.16
CA TRP A 51 4.49 -26.79 9.82
C TRP A 51 5.67 -27.67 10.24
N THR A 52 6.91 -27.24 9.95
CA THR A 52 8.10 -28.00 10.37
C THR A 52 8.24 -28.08 11.89
N ALA A 53 7.93 -26.99 12.60
CA ALA A 53 7.94 -26.95 14.06
C ALA A 53 6.86 -27.85 14.67
N LEU A 54 5.62 -27.80 14.14
CA LEU A 54 4.52 -28.65 14.59
C LEU A 54 4.84 -30.14 14.40
N ARG A 55 5.39 -30.50 13.22
CA ARG A 55 5.82 -31.87 12.94
C ARG A 55 6.94 -32.34 13.88
N TRP A 56 7.84 -31.43 14.26
CA TRP A 56 8.89 -31.72 15.23
C TRP A 56 8.31 -31.96 16.63
N VAL A 57 7.44 -31.07 17.12
CA VAL A 57 6.76 -31.23 18.42
C VAL A 57 5.92 -32.50 18.46
N TRP A 58 5.22 -32.85 17.38
CA TRP A 58 4.42 -34.07 17.31
C TRP A 58 5.27 -35.35 17.42
N ARG A 59 6.52 -35.32 16.93
CA ARG A 59 7.42 -36.48 16.93
C ARG A 59 8.32 -36.57 18.14
N ALA A 60 8.83 -35.43 18.60
CA ALA A 60 9.83 -35.33 19.66
C ALA A 60 9.22 -34.92 21.01
N GLY A 61 7.94 -34.55 21.02
CA GLY A 61 7.27 -33.97 22.18
C GLY A 61 7.54 -32.48 22.32
N TRP A 62 6.91 -31.88 23.33
CA TRP A 62 7.17 -30.49 23.70
C TRP A 62 8.60 -30.33 24.22
N PRO A 63 9.34 -29.26 23.82
CA PRO A 63 10.70 -29.06 24.27
C PRO A 63 10.80 -29.05 25.82
N PRO A 64 11.66 -29.88 26.42
CA PRO A 64 11.81 -29.91 27.87
C PRO A 64 12.54 -28.66 28.38
N GLY A 65 12.12 -28.17 29.54
CA GLY A 65 12.69 -26.97 30.19
C GLY A 65 11.86 -25.71 29.99
N SER A 66 11.99 -24.76 30.93
CA SER A 66 11.18 -23.54 30.95
C SER A 66 11.42 -22.64 29.74
N LEU A 67 12.68 -22.29 29.43
CA LEU A 67 13.01 -21.41 28.30
C LEU A 67 12.55 -21.97 26.94
N PRO A 68 12.94 -23.18 26.51
CA PRO A 68 12.59 -23.67 25.17
C PRO A 68 11.08 -23.95 25.05
N GLY A 69 10.42 -24.34 26.15
CA GLY A 69 8.96 -24.45 26.20
C GLY A 69 8.26 -23.10 26.00
N ILE A 70 8.69 -22.05 26.69
CA ILE A 70 8.13 -20.69 26.51
C ILE A 70 8.41 -20.19 25.10
N ALA A 71 9.64 -20.38 24.58
CA ALA A 71 10.01 -19.97 23.22
C ALA A 71 9.11 -20.64 22.16
N ALA A 72 8.86 -21.95 22.30
CA ALA A 72 7.96 -22.68 21.41
C ALA A 72 6.50 -22.19 21.52
N GLY A 73 6.02 -21.91 22.74
CA GLY A 73 4.68 -21.37 22.96
C GLY A 73 4.48 -19.99 22.32
N VAL A 74 5.42 -19.06 22.53
CA VAL A 74 5.36 -17.71 21.95
C VAL A 74 5.50 -17.77 20.42
N ALA A 75 6.37 -18.63 19.88
CA ALA A 75 6.47 -18.84 18.43
C ALA A 75 5.16 -19.40 17.84
N GLY A 76 4.48 -20.31 18.55
CA GLY A 76 3.13 -20.76 18.21
C GLY A 76 2.09 -19.64 18.21
N GLY A 77 2.15 -18.74 19.20
CA GLY A 77 1.33 -17.52 19.25
C GLY A 77 1.62 -16.55 18.11
N SER A 78 2.88 -16.41 17.69
CA SER A 78 3.28 -15.62 16.51
C SER A 78 2.66 -16.20 15.23
N LEU A 79 2.73 -17.52 15.03
CA LEU A 79 2.08 -18.19 13.90
C LEU A 79 0.56 -17.98 13.91
N LEU A 80 -0.09 -18.18 15.07
CA LEU A 80 -1.53 -18.03 15.21
C LEU A 80 -1.97 -16.59 14.91
N SER A 81 -1.31 -15.60 15.51
CA SER A 81 -1.59 -14.18 15.23
C SER A 81 -1.36 -13.82 13.76
N GLY A 82 -0.35 -14.40 13.10
CA GLY A 82 -0.11 -14.21 11.66
C GLY A 82 -1.24 -14.77 10.81
N VAL A 83 -1.76 -15.97 11.13
CA VAL A 83 -2.93 -16.54 10.46
C VAL A 83 -4.18 -15.67 10.66
N LEU A 84 -4.36 -15.10 11.86
CA LEU A 84 -5.46 -14.17 12.13
C LEU A 84 -5.32 -12.88 11.32
N VAL A 85 -4.10 -12.32 11.19
CA VAL A 85 -3.85 -11.15 10.32
C VAL A 85 -4.25 -11.46 8.89
N LEU A 86 -3.87 -12.63 8.35
CA LEU A 86 -4.26 -13.06 7.01
C LEU A 86 -5.78 -13.19 6.85
N GLY A 87 -6.46 -13.75 7.85
CA GLY A 87 -7.91 -13.89 7.83
C GLY A 87 -8.64 -12.55 7.82
N VAL A 88 -8.18 -11.59 8.63
CA VAL A 88 -8.74 -10.23 8.64
C VAL A 88 -8.41 -9.46 7.37
N ALA A 89 -7.21 -9.65 6.80
CA ALA A 89 -6.76 -8.95 5.60
C ALA A 89 -7.66 -9.18 4.37
N VAL A 90 -8.43 -10.27 4.34
CA VAL A 90 -9.39 -10.55 3.25
C VAL A 90 -10.62 -9.64 3.30
N GLY A 91 -11.02 -9.16 4.49
CA GLY A 91 -12.23 -8.37 4.70
C GLY A 91 -12.00 -6.96 5.23
N GLY A 92 -10.77 -6.60 5.60
CA GLY A 92 -10.46 -5.29 6.15
C GLY A 92 -9.04 -5.15 6.69
N ARG A 93 -8.84 -4.16 7.55
CA ARG A 93 -7.56 -3.79 8.17
C ARG A 93 -7.71 -3.79 9.69
N SER A 94 -6.74 -4.34 10.40
CA SER A 94 -6.65 -4.22 11.86
C SER A 94 -5.22 -3.92 12.29
N ASP A 95 -4.96 -2.65 12.62
CA ASP A 95 -3.63 -2.19 13.04
C ASP A 95 -3.22 -2.80 14.38
N VAL A 96 -4.19 -3.02 15.27
CA VAL A 96 -3.96 -3.63 16.58
C VAL A 96 -3.50 -5.08 16.43
N LEU A 97 -4.17 -5.85 15.56
CA LEU A 97 -3.81 -7.25 15.32
C LEU A 97 -2.44 -7.37 14.64
N LEU A 98 -2.17 -6.50 13.66
CA LEU A 98 -0.86 -6.45 13.01
C LEU A 98 0.25 -6.07 14.01
N ALA A 99 0.04 -5.06 14.85
CA ALA A 99 0.99 -4.67 15.88
C ALA A 99 1.23 -5.81 16.90
N ALA A 100 0.17 -6.48 17.34
CA ALA A 100 0.28 -7.65 18.22
C ALA A 100 1.10 -8.77 17.57
N HIS A 101 0.83 -9.08 16.30
CA HIS A 101 1.60 -10.07 15.54
C HIS A 101 3.09 -9.69 15.46
N VAL A 102 3.41 -8.42 15.18
CA VAL A 102 4.81 -7.93 15.15
C VAL A 102 5.48 -8.12 16.50
N TRP A 103 4.85 -7.66 17.60
CA TRP A 103 5.43 -7.75 18.94
C TRP A 103 5.64 -9.20 19.39
N VAL A 104 4.63 -10.06 19.22
CA VAL A 104 4.74 -11.49 19.58
C VAL A 104 5.81 -12.19 18.73
N SER A 105 5.95 -11.82 17.46
CA SER A 105 6.99 -12.36 16.58
C SER A 105 8.39 -11.91 16.98
N LEU A 106 8.57 -10.64 17.36
CA LEU A 106 9.85 -10.12 17.86
C LEU A 106 10.25 -10.81 19.17
N VAL A 107 9.32 -10.95 20.13
CA VAL A 107 9.56 -11.66 21.39
C VAL A 107 9.87 -13.14 21.13
N GLY A 108 9.11 -13.80 20.25
CA GLY A 108 9.34 -15.19 19.86
C GLY A 108 10.72 -15.38 19.23
N ALA A 109 11.11 -14.52 18.29
CA ALA A 109 12.42 -14.56 17.65
C ALA A 109 13.56 -14.34 18.66
N ALA A 110 13.39 -13.40 19.61
CA ALA A 110 14.36 -13.15 20.66
C ALA A 110 14.52 -14.35 21.60
N LEU A 111 13.42 -15.00 22.01
CA LEU A 111 13.44 -16.19 22.87
C LEU A 111 14.06 -17.40 22.16
N VAL A 112 13.71 -17.64 20.89
CA VAL A 112 14.32 -18.70 20.07
C VAL A 112 15.81 -18.44 19.85
N GLY A 113 16.19 -17.18 19.58
CA GLY A 113 17.59 -16.77 19.48
C GLY A 113 18.37 -16.98 20.77
N LEU A 114 17.80 -16.59 21.92
CA LEU A 114 18.39 -16.82 23.24
C LEU A 114 18.53 -18.30 23.57
N TRP A 115 17.52 -19.12 23.22
CA TRP A 115 17.61 -20.57 23.38
C TRP A 115 18.73 -21.16 22.50
N GLY A 116 18.78 -20.79 21.23
CA GLY A 116 19.83 -21.21 20.31
C GLY A 116 21.23 -20.81 20.78
N TRP A 117 21.35 -19.60 21.34
CA TRP A 117 22.58 -19.13 21.98
C TRP A 117 23.00 -20.05 23.12
N ARG A 118 22.11 -20.32 24.09
CA ARG A 118 22.45 -21.17 25.25
C ARG A 118 22.90 -22.56 24.80
N VAL A 119 22.20 -23.15 23.84
CA VAL A 119 22.59 -24.46 23.27
C VAL A 119 23.98 -24.42 22.63
N LEU A 120 24.35 -23.31 21.99
CA LEU A 120 25.69 -23.16 21.42
C LEU A 120 26.74 -22.97 22.51
N ALA A 121 26.46 -22.14 23.51
CA ALA A 121 27.35 -21.89 24.65
C ALA A 121 27.61 -23.16 25.47
N ASP A 122 26.58 -23.95 25.76
CA ASP A 122 26.67 -25.20 26.52
C ASP A 122 27.48 -26.29 25.78
N ARG A 123 27.53 -26.22 24.44
CA ARG A 123 28.34 -27.11 23.59
C ARG A 123 29.79 -26.68 23.46
N SER A 124 30.13 -25.46 23.89
CA SER A 124 31.46 -24.88 23.72
C SER A 124 32.35 -25.30 24.89
N GLY A 125 33.43 -26.05 24.62
CA GLY A 125 34.42 -26.41 25.64
C GLY A 125 35.27 -25.21 26.09
N PRO A 126 36.02 -25.34 27.21
CA PRO A 126 36.99 -24.32 27.62
C PRO A 126 38.02 -24.09 26.50
N GLY A 127 38.05 -22.87 25.93
CA GLY A 127 38.97 -22.48 24.86
C GLY A 127 38.41 -22.53 23.42
N ASP A 128 37.11 -22.78 23.21
CA ASP A 128 36.50 -22.72 21.87
C ASP A 128 36.34 -21.26 21.38
N HIS A 129 37.37 -20.79 20.68
CA HIS A 129 37.41 -19.46 20.07
C HIS A 129 36.39 -19.30 18.93
N THR A 130 36.04 -20.37 18.21
CA THR A 130 35.15 -20.31 17.04
C THR A 130 33.71 -20.06 17.46
N SER A 131 33.19 -20.81 18.43
CA SER A 131 31.84 -20.58 18.97
C SER A 131 31.68 -19.20 19.61
N THR A 132 32.73 -18.74 20.30
CA THR A 132 32.78 -17.40 20.89
C THR A 132 32.74 -16.30 19.81
N GLN A 133 33.50 -16.46 18.72
CA GLN A 133 33.48 -15.54 17.58
C GLN A 133 32.12 -15.51 16.88
N LEU A 134 31.50 -16.67 16.65
CA LEU A 134 30.16 -16.78 16.04
C LEU A 134 29.09 -16.09 16.89
N SER A 135 29.14 -16.26 18.21
CA SER A 135 28.20 -15.61 19.14
C SER A 135 28.36 -14.08 19.13
N ARG A 136 29.60 -13.58 19.12
CA ARG A 136 29.89 -12.14 18.98
C ARG A 136 29.40 -11.60 17.63
N ALA A 137 29.68 -12.30 16.53
CA ALA A 137 29.19 -11.93 15.21
C ALA A 137 27.66 -11.89 15.16
N GLY A 138 26.98 -12.85 15.82
CA GLY A 138 25.52 -12.88 15.94
C GLY A 138 24.95 -11.67 16.69
N LEU A 139 25.54 -11.27 17.83
CA LEU A 139 25.12 -10.03 18.52
C LEU A 139 25.36 -8.79 17.69
N LEU A 140 26.52 -8.69 17.05
CA LEU A 140 26.86 -7.55 16.21
C LEU A 140 25.88 -7.43 15.05
N LEU A 141 25.51 -8.55 14.43
CA LEU A 141 24.48 -8.59 13.40
C LEU A 141 23.11 -8.19 13.94
N LEU A 142 22.69 -8.73 15.09
CA LEU A 142 21.41 -8.36 15.71
C LEU A 142 21.36 -6.86 16.05
N ALA A 143 22.42 -6.32 16.64
CA ALA A 143 22.54 -4.90 16.96
C ALA A 143 22.55 -4.05 15.68
N ALA A 144 23.28 -4.47 14.65
CA ALA A 144 23.28 -3.80 13.35
C ALA A 144 21.88 -3.78 12.73
N VAL A 145 21.14 -4.89 12.73
CA VAL A 145 19.75 -4.97 12.23
C VAL A 145 18.81 -4.09 13.05
N ALA A 146 18.93 -4.10 14.38
CA ALA A 146 18.12 -3.29 15.29
C ALA A 146 18.32 -1.78 15.09
N VAL A 147 19.47 -1.35 14.56
CA VAL A 147 19.73 0.04 14.17
C VAL A 147 19.35 0.30 12.71
N ALA A 148 19.74 -0.58 11.80
CA ALA A 148 19.59 -0.39 10.36
C ALA A 148 18.12 -0.36 9.92
N VAL A 149 17.26 -1.26 10.44
CA VAL A 149 15.85 -1.34 10.02
C VAL A 149 15.05 -0.09 10.43
N PRO A 150 15.09 0.38 11.70
CA PRO A 150 14.44 1.64 12.07
C PRO A 150 15.03 2.86 11.35
N SER A 151 16.36 2.90 11.14
CA SER A 151 17.01 3.99 10.39
C SER A 151 16.54 4.03 8.94
N ALA A 152 16.44 2.86 8.29
CA ALA A 152 15.90 2.74 6.95
C ALA A 152 14.43 3.19 6.90
N ARG A 153 13.59 2.74 7.83
CA ARG A 153 12.19 3.17 7.98
C ARG A 153 12.08 4.69 8.11
N ALA A 154 12.87 5.31 9.00
CA ALA A 154 12.85 6.75 9.24
C ALA A 154 13.33 7.54 8.01
N SER A 155 14.37 7.05 7.33
CA SER A 155 14.84 7.65 6.08
C SER A 155 13.79 7.56 4.97
N TRP A 156 13.08 6.43 4.88
CA TRP A 156 11.98 6.23 3.94
C TRP A 156 10.83 7.20 4.23
N ASP A 157 10.38 7.30 5.49
CA ASP A 157 9.35 8.26 5.90
C ASP A 157 9.71 9.70 5.55
N THR A 158 10.97 10.07 5.77
CA THR A 158 11.45 11.42 5.50
C THR A 158 11.40 11.72 4.01
N ARG A 159 11.91 10.81 3.17
CA ARG A 159 11.85 10.93 1.70
C ARG A 159 10.40 10.96 1.20
N TRP A 160 9.56 10.08 1.73
CA TRP A 160 8.14 10.01 1.36
C TRP A 160 7.43 11.33 1.68
N ARG A 161 7.63 11.89 2.88
CA ARG A 161 7.06 13.20 3.25
C ARG A 161 7.60 14.34 2.40
N GLN A 162 8.87 14.30 2.00
CA GLN A 162 9.47 15.33 1.13
C GLN A 162 8.89 15.29 -0.28
N VAL A 163 8.70 14.10 -0.86
CA VAL A 163 8.15 13.93 -2.22
C VAL A 163 6.65 14.24 -2.27
N HIS A 164 5.94 14.05 -1.16
CA HIS A 164 4.49 14.29 -1.05
C HIS A 164 4.14 15.54 -0.24
N ALA A 165 5.10 16.45 -0.02
CA ALA A 165 4.82 17.75 0.60
C ALA A 165 4.19 18.70 -0.43
N PHE A 166 3.13 19.39 -0.02
CA PHE A 166 2.53 20.46 -0.80
C PHE A 166 3.28 21.78 -0.57
N ALA A 167 3.58 22.51 -1.63
CA ALA A 167 4.15 23.85 -1.56
C ALA A 167 3.21 24.84 -2.26
N ASN A 168 2.28 25.41 -1.50
CA ASN A 168 1.33 26.37 -2.05
C ASN A 168 2.02 27.72 -2.34
N PRO A 169 1.59 28.45 -3.38
CA PRO A 169 2.02 29.83 -3.60
C PRO A 169 1.72 30.69 -2.36
N THR A 170 2.66 31.57 -2.00
CA THR A 170 2.50 32.49 -0.85
C THR A 170 1.76 33.78 -1.21
N ARG A 171 1.42 33.97 -2.49
CA ARG A 171 0.70 35.12 -3.02
C ARG A 171 -0.33 34.63 -4.05
N PRO A 172 -1.49 35.30 -4.16
CA PRO A 172 -2.43 35.03 -5.24
C PRO A 172 -1.79 35.38 -6.60
N PRO A 173 -2.28 34.79 -7.70
CA PRO A 173 -1.83 35.16 -9.04
C PRO A 173 -2.14 36.62 -9.34
N ALA A 174 -1.31 37.24 -10.18
CA ALA A 174 -1.46 38.64 -10.55
C ALA A 174 -2.55 38.83 -11.64
N THR A 175 -2.85 37.78 -12.39
CA THR A 175 -3.88 37.78 -13.44
C THR A 175 -4.64 36.45 -13.46
N MET A 176 -5.87 36.45 -13.99
CA MET A 176 -6.65 35.21 -14.16
C MET A 176 -5.98 34.19 -15.08
N ALA A 177 -5.10 34.61 -15.99
CA ALA A 177 -4.37 33.72 -16.89
C ALA A 177 -3.31 32.87 -16.15
N GLU A 178 -2.93 33.28 -14.94
CA GLU A 178 -2.02 32.55 -14.04
C GLU A 178 -2.76 31.62 -13.08
N GLU A 179 -4.09 31.66 -13.04
CA GLU A 179 -4.90 30.73 -12.24
C GLU A 179 -4.85 29.30 -12.81
N GLY A 180 -5.15 28.34 -11.94
CA GLY A 180 -5.15 26.93 -12.31
C GLY A 180 -3.78 26.42 -12.76
N ALA A 181 -3.75 25.67 -13.85
CA ALA A 181 -2.51 25.22 -14.48
C ALA A 181 -1.93 26.25 -15.48
N GLY A 182 -2.53 27.44 -15.56
CA GLY A 182 -2.16 28.52 -16.47
C GLY A 182 -2.80 28.41 -17.87
N ALA A 183 -2.95 29.56 -18.54
CA ALA A 183 -3.65 29.71 -19.83
C ALA A 183 -3.03 28.96 -21.02
N GLY A 184 -1.81 28.45 -20.89
CA GLY A 184 -1.14 27.66 -21.93
C GLY A 184 -1.59 26.20 -22.00
N THR A 185 -2.47 25.74 -21.11
CA THR A 185 -2.92 24.35 -21.05
C THR A 185 -4.28 24.17 -21.73
N ALA A 186 -4.50 23.02 -22.37
CA ALA A 186 -5.81 22.69 -22.98
C ALA A 186 -6.96 22.62 -21.95
N LEU A 187 -6.61 22.46 -20.67
CA LEU A 187 -7.52 22.28 -19.54
C LEU A 187 -7.78 23.60 -18.79
N PHE A 188 -7.15 24.71 -19.18
CA PHE A 188 -7.40 26.02 -18.58
C PHE A 188 -8.90 26.41 -18.62
N PRO A 189 -9.46 27.03 -17.57
CA PRO A 189 -8.83 27.48 -16.31
C PRO A 189 -8.80 26.44 -15.18
N SER A 190 -8.88 25.15 -15.49
CA SER A 190 -8.64 24.13 -14.46
C SER A 190 -7.15 24.01 -14.08
N SER A 191 -6.92 23.75 -12.81
CA SER A 191 -5.69 23.25 -12.18
C SER A 191 -5.39 21.80 -12.54
N ALA A 192 -6.36 21.08 -13.10
CA ALA A 192 -6.18 19.70 -13.50
C ALA A 192 -5.11 19.58 -14.60
N GLN A 193 -4.25 18.58 -14.45
CA GLN A 193 -3.18 18.27 -15.39
C GLN A 193 -3.14 16.77 -15.62
N THR A 194 -2.69 16.38 -16.80
CA THR A 194 -2.41 14.98 -17.13
C THR A 194 -0.93 14.71 -16.93
N SER A 195 -0.58 13.46 -16.61
CA SER A 195 0.83 13.08 -16.35
C SER A 195 1.74 13.24 -17.56
N THR A 196 1.18 13.26 -18.77
CA THR A 196 1.90 13.43 -20.03
C THR A 196 1.78 14.85 -20.61
N GLY A 197 0.91 15.69 -20.06
CA GLY A 197 0.51 16.97 -20.68
C GLY A 197 -0.42 16.82 -21.89
N GLU A 198 -0.73 15.59 -22.30
CA GLU A 198 -1.63 15.29 -23.42
C GLU A 198 -3.06 15.00 -22.94
N LEU A 199 -4.03 15.02 -23.85
CA LEU A 199 -5.41 14.63 -23.57
C LEU A 199 -5.52 13.12 -23.32
N ILE A 200 -6.45 12.72 -22.46
CA ILE A 200 -6.74 11.32 -22.14
C ILE A 200 -8.00 10.89 -22.90
N PRO A 201 -7.98 9.79 -23.68
CA PRO A 201 -9.16 9.25 -24.35
C PRO A 201 -10.36 9.00 -23.41
N SER A 202 -11.61 9.17 -23.89
CA SER A 202 -12.79 9.01 -23.02
C SER A 202 -12.99 7.59 -22.51
N ASP A 203 -12.65 6.58 -23.30
CA ASP A 203 -12.82 5.18 -22.95
C ASP A 203 -12.08 4.81 -21.65
N PHE A 204 -10.97 5.49 -21.34
CA PHE A 204 -10.28 5.38 -20.05
C PHE A 204 -11.20 5.63 -18.84
N PHE A 205 -12.10 6.61 -18.94
CA PHE A 205 -13.01 7.02 -17.87
C PHE A 205 -14.33 6.24 -17.85
N LEU A 206 -14.63 5.49 -18.92
CA LEU A 206 -15.88 4.73 -19.07
C LEU A 206 -15.76 3.27 -18.59
N THR A 207 -14.81 2.98 -17.69
CA THR A 207 -14.44 1.60 -17.31
C THR A 207 -15.03 1.11 -15.99
N SER A 208 -15.83 1.91 -15.27
CA SER A 208 -16.32 1.55 -13.91
C SER A 208 -17.01 0.18 -13.84
N GLU A 209 -17.78 -0.21 -14.85
CA GLU A 209 -18.45 -1.53 -14.90
C GLU A 209 -17.44 -2.69 -14.93
N THR A 210 -16.28 -2.49 -15.59
CA THR A 210 -15.20 -3.48 -15.61
C THR A 210 -14.66 -3.74 -14.20
N CYS A 211 -14.57 -2.70 -13.37
CA CYS A 211 -14.17 -2.79 -11.97
C CYS A 211 -15.22 -3.56 -11.15
N GLY A 212 -16.51 -3.33 -11.42
CA GLY A 212 -17.64 -3.99 -10.75
C GLY A 212 -17.72 -5.51 -10.92
N ARG A 213 -17.02 -6.07 -11.93
CA ARG A 213 -16.91 -7.54 -12.10
C ARG A 213 -16.19 -8.22 -10.94
N CYS A 214 -15.23 -7.54 -10.32
CA CYS A 214 -14.45 -8.06 -9.20
C CYS A 214 -14.75 -7.31 -7.88
N HIS A 215 -15.16 -6.05 -7.96
CA HIS A 215 -15.40 -5.17 -6.81
C HIS A 215 -16.87 -4.77 -6.71
N ARG A 216 -17.75 -5.78 -6.64
CA ARG A 216 -19.20 -5.56 -6.75
C ARG A 216 -19.76 -4.61 -5.69
N ASP A 217 -19.41 -4.84 -4.42
CA ASP A 217 -19.94 -4.04 -3.31
C ASP A 217 -19.54 -2.56 -3.43
N ILE A 218 -18.29 -2.30 -3.82
CA ILE A 218 -17.77 -0.94 -4.02
C ILE A 218 -18.44 -0.28 -5.22
N TYR A 219 -18.63 -1.04 -6.31
CA TYR A 219 -19.33 -0.54 -7.49
C TYR A 219 -20.77 -0.14 -7.16
N ASP A 220 -21.51 -0.98 -6.43
CA ASP A 220 -22.89 -0.69 -6.06
C ASP A 220 -23.00 0.54 -5.15
N GLN A 221 -22.05 0.73 -4.23
CA GLN A 221 -21.96 1.95 -3.41
C GLN A 221 -21.64 3.19 -4.25
N TRP A 222 -20.67 3.09 -5.17
CA TRP A 222 -20.32 4.16 -6.08
C TRP A 222 -21.49 4.55 -6.99
N ASN A 223 -22.21 3.57 -7.54
CA ASN A 223 -23.31 3.78 -8.48
C ASN A 223 -24.48 4.56 -7.85
N GLY A 224 -24.64 4.51 -6.52
CA GLY A 224 -25.60 5.33 -5.77
C GLY A 224 -25.05 6.65 -5.22
N SER A 225 -23.79 7.00 -5.50
CA SER A 225 -23.08 8.09 -4.83
C SER A 225 -23.16 9.43 -5.58
N ALA A 226 -22.92 10.52 -4.84
CA ALA A 226 -22.78 11.86 -5.42
C ALA A 226 -21.64 11.96 -6.45
N HIS A 227 -20.60 11.12 -6.35
CA HIS A 227 -19.52 11.08 -7.34
C HIS A 227 -19.97 10.49 -8.67
N HIS A 228 -20.79 9.44 -8.65
CA HIS A 228 -21.39 8.93 -9.89
C HIS A 228 -22.34 9.99 -10.49
N PHE A 229 -23.13 10.65 -9.66
CA PHE A 229 -24.05 11.72 -10.08
C PHE A 229 -23.42 13.13 -10.10
N SER A 230 -22.11 13.23 -10.40
CA SER A 230 -21.41 14.52 -10.38
C SER A 230 -21.52 15.30 -11.69
N SER A 231 -21.79 14.63 -12.81
CA SER A 231 -21.74 15.23 -14.15
C SER A 231 -23.17 15.52 -14.66
N PHE A 232 -23.43 15.35 -15.96
CA PHE A 232 -24.69 15.74 -16.59
C PHE A 232 -25.84 14.76 -16.39
N ASN A 233 -25.58 13.65 -15.68
CA ASN A 233 -26.61 12.79 -15.08
C ASN A 233 -27.29 13.44 -13.85
N ASN A 234 -26.85 14.62 -13.42
CA ASN A 234 -27.47 15.44 -12.40
C ASN A 234 -28.07 16.72 -13.01
N GLN A 235 -29.39 16.89 -12.90
CA GLN A 235 -30.11 17.99 -13.55
C GLN A 235 -29.73 19.38 -13.02
N TRP A 236 -29.31 19.49 -11.75
CA TRP A 236 -28.90 20.77 -11.16
C TRP A 236 -27.56 21.24 -11.71
N TYR A 237 -26.59 20.32 -11.73
CA TYR A 237 -25.28 20.59 -12.32
C TYR A 237 -25.41 20.88 -13.82
N ARG A 238 -26.14 20.02 -14.53
CA ARG A 238 -26.44 20.18 -15.95
C ARG A 238 -26.97 21.57 -16.26
N ARG A 239 -28.07 22.00 -15.62
CA ARG A 239 -28.68 23.29 -15.95
C ARG A 239 -27.76 24.47 -15.63
N SER A 240 -26.96 24.35 -14.57
CA SER A 240 -25.98 25.38 -14.19
C SER A 240 -24.89 25.56 -15.25
N ILE A 241 -24.29 24.46 -15.71
CA ILE A 241 -23.25 24.51 -16.74
C ILE A 241 -23.82 24.89 -18.10
N GLU A 242 -24.99 24.36 -18.47
CA GLU A 242 -25.68 24.76 -19.69
C GLU A 242 -25.90 26.28 -19.74
N TYR A 243 -26.44 26.87 -18.66
CA TYR A 243 -26.65 28.31 -18.57
C TYR A 243 -25.33 29.08 -18.62
N MET A 244 -24.31 28.64 -17.87
CA MET A 244 -22.99 29.27 -17.88
C MET A 244 -22.42 29.32 -19.30
N GLN A 245 -22.43 28.20 -20.01
CA GLN A 245 -21.92 28.10 -21.37
C GLN A 245 -22.72 28.95 -22.37
N GLU A 246 -24.04 29.06 -22.20
CA GLU A 246 -24.90 29.94 -23.01
C GLU A 246 -24.55 31.42 -22.85
N VAL A 247 -24.17 31.85 -21.65
CA VAL A 247 -23.95 33.27 -21.34
C VAL A 247 -22.50 33.70 -21.57
N VAL A 248 -21.53 32.86 -21.21
CA VAL A 248 -20.10 33.23 -21.19
C VAL A 248 -19.18 32.26 -21.94
N GLY A 249 -19.73 31.28 -22.65
CA GLY A 249 -18.97 30.30 -23.42
C GLY A 249 -18.42 29.12 -22.60
N THR A 250 -17.74 28.19 -23.27
CA THR A 250 -17.30 26.91 -22.70
C THR A 250 -16.09 27.04 -21.78
N GLU A 251 -15.17 27.95 -22.07
CA GLU A 251 -13.89 28.06 -21.35
C GLU A 251 -14.06 28.25 -19.83
N PRO A 252 -14.86 29.19 -19.31
CA PRO A 252 -15.03 29.35 -17.86
C PRO A 252 -15.56 28.08 -17.16
N SER A 253 -16.41 27.31 -17.83
CA SER A 253 -17.00 26.10 -17.26
C SER A 253 -16.01 24.93 -17.11
N LYS A 254 -14.84 24.99 -17.75
CA LYS A 254 -13.76 24.00 -17.58
C LYS A 254 -13.21 23.98 -16.14
N TRP A 255 -13.33 25.09 -15.40
CA TRP A 255 -13.01 25.12 -13.97
C TRP A 255 -13.85 24.10 -13.18
N CYS A 256 -15.15 24.01 -13.47
CA CYS A 256 -16.06 23.02 -12.88
C CYS A 256 -15.74 21.60 -13.39
N ALA A 257 -15.47 21.49 -14.69
CA ALA A 257 -15.25 20.21 -15.38
C ALA A 257 -14.07 19.41 -14.82
N GLY A 258 -13.02 20.10 -14.34
CA GLY A 258 -11.87 19.47 -13.69
C GLY A 258 -12.20 18.69 -12.41
N CYS A 259 -13.37 18.93 -11.81
CA CYS A 259 -13.86 18.19 -10.64
C CYS A 259 -15.09 17.31 -10.95
N HIS A 260 -15.83 17.59 -12.02
CA HIS A 260 -17.14 16.97 -12.25
C HIS A 260 -17.20 16.05 -13.47
N ASP A 261 -16.41 16.32 -14.51
CA ASP A 261 -16.68 15.88 -15.89
C ASP A 261 -15.51 15.17 -16.56
N HIS A 262 -14.71 14.40 -15.81
CA HIS A 262 -13.43 13.84 -16.28
C HIS A 262 -13.51 13.15 -17.66
N ALA A 263 -14.58 12.40 -17.93
CA ALA A 263 -14.77 11.68 -19.19
C ALA A 263 -15.00 12.60 -20.41
N VAL A 264 -15.54 13.81 -20.22
CA VAL A 264 -15.72 14.84 -21.28
C VAL A 264 -14.57 15.84 -21.28
N PHE A 265 -13.98 16.07 -20.12
CA PHE A 265 -13.03 17.15 -19.92
C PHE A 265 -11.62 16.80 -20.40
N PHE A 266 -11.07 15.67 -19.94
CA PHE A 266 -9.68 15.31 -20.22
C PHE A 266 -9.42 14.89 -21.67
N ASN A 267 -10.46 14.59 -22.46
CA ASN A 267 -10.34 14.29 -23.89
C ASN A 267 -10.53 15.52 -24.79
N GLY A 268 -10.66 16.73 -24.21
CA GLY A 268 -10.82 17.99 -24.94
C GLY A 268 -12.21 18.25 -25.50
N ARG A 269 -13.19 17.35 -25.31
CA ARG A 269 -14.54 17.55 -25.84
C ARG A 269 -15.28 18.73 -25.20
N PHE A 270 -14.84 19.16 -24.03
CA PHE A 270 -15.41 20.30 -23.29
C PHE A 270 -15.20 21.66 -23.97
N ASP A 271 -14.38 21.75 -25.03
CA ASP A 271 -14.31 22.94 -25.88
C ASP A 271 -15.62 23.22 -26.62
N ARG A 272 -16.43 22.18 -26.84
CA ARG A 272 -17.75 22.28 -27.49
C ARG A 272 -18.86 22.42 -26.44
N PRO A 273 -19.94 23.18 -26.73
CA PRO A 273 -21.06 23.33 -25.81
C PRO A 273 -21.63 21.98 -25.36
N ILE A 274 -21.85 21.81 -24.06
CA ILE A 274 -22.31 20.53 -23.51
C ILE A 274 -23.71 20.16 -24.02
N LYS A 275 -24.55 21.16 -24.32
CA LYS A 275 -25.89 20.93 -24.89
C LYS A 275 -25.87 20.08 -26.16
N GLU A 276 -24.78 20.11 -26.92
CA GLU A 276 -24.62 19.36 -28.16
C GLU A 276 -24.15 17.91 -27.96
N GLN A 277 -23.76 17.55 -26.73
CA GLN A 277 -23.17 16.25 -26.40
C GLN A 277 -23.67 15.68 -25.06
N ILE A 278 -24.80 16.16 -24.56
CA ILE A 278 -25.31 15.86 -23.22
C ILE A 278 -25.71 14.38 -23.05
N ASP A 279 -26.16 13.74 -24.13
CA ASP A 279 -26.66 12.37 -24.11
C ASP A 279 -25.54 11.34 -24.34
N THR A 280 -24.28 11.76 -24.40
CA THR A 280 -23.16 10.83 -24.65
C THR A 280 -22.76 10.10 -23.36
N PRO A 281 -22.20 8.89 -23.46
CA PRO A 281 -21.75 8.14 -22.28
C PRO A 281 -20.77 8.93 -21.42
N GLU A 282 -19.91 9.74 -22.02
CA GLU A 282 -18.97 10.62 -21.31
C GLU A 282 -19.68 11.63 -20.41
N ALA A 283 -20.73 12.29 -20.92
CA ALA A 283 -21.47 13.28 -20.16
C ALA A 283 -22.28 12.66 -19.01
N GLN A 284 -22.59 11.36 -19.10
CA GLN A 284 -23.36 10.63 -18.10
C GLN A 284 -22.49 9.83 -17.11
N ALA A 285 -21.16 9.83 -17.28
CA ALA A 285 -20.26 8.96 -16.52
C ALA A 285 -20.05 9.41 -15.06
N GLY A 286 -20.13 10.72 -14.80
CA GLY A 286 -19.70 11.31 -13.53
C GLY A 286 -18.21 11.07 -13.26
N LEU A 287 -17.85 11.05 -11.99
CA LEU A 287 -16.53 10.61 -11.54
C LEU A 287 -16.51 9.08 -11.40
N GLY A 288 -16.01 8.39 -12.42
CA GLY A 288 -15.82 6.94 -12.44
C GLY A 288 -14.67 6.43 -11.55
N CYS A 289 -14.49 5.11 -11.51
CA CYS A 289 -13.44 4.49 -10.69
C CYS A 289 -12.04 5.02 -11.07
N THR A 290 -11.74 5.13 -12.36
CA THR A 290 -10.46 5.63 -12.87
C THR A 290 -10.26 7.11 -12.59
N SER A 291 -11.32 7.90 -12.45
CA SER A 291 -11.20 9.31 -12.04
C SER A 291 -10.47 9.47 -10.71
N CYS A 292 -10.74 8.60 -9.73
CA CYS A 292 -10.05 8.60 -8.44
C CYS A 292 -8.77 7.77 -8.47
N HIS A 293 -8.81 6.58 -9.07
CA HIS A 293 -7.70 5.62 -9.05
C HIS A 293 -6.55 5.96 -10.03
N SER A 294 -6.67 7.03 -10.81
CA SER A 294 -5.62 7.49 -11.72
C SER A 294 -5.01 8.84 -11.33
N ILE A 295 -5.37 9.37 -10.15
CA ILE A 295 -4.69 10.52 -9.57
C ILE A 295 -3.33 10.06 -9.05
N THR A 296 -2.25 10.55 -9.66
CA THR A 296 -0.88 10.19 -9.28
C THR A 296 -0.20 11.24 -8.41
N HIS A 297 -0.67 12.50 -8.46
CA HIS A 297 -0.12 13.61 -7.71
C HIS A 297 -1.21 14.65 -7.42
N VAL A 298 -1.17 15.24 -6.22
CA VAL A 298 -1.99 16.40 -5.84
C VAL A 298 -1.01 17.56 -5.65
N GLY A 299 -1.12 18.59 -6.49
CA GLY A 299 -0.11 19.65 -6.55
C GLY A 299 -0.25 20.73 -5.47
N SER A 300 -1.43 20.87 -4.86
CA SER A 300 -1.75 22.00 -3.99
C SER A 300 -2.88 21.65 -3.02
N THR A 301 -2.94 22.33 -1.87
CA THR A 301 -4.09 22.27 -0.95
C THR A 301 -5.05 23.45 -1.12
N MET A 302 -4.81 24.33 -2.10
CA MET A 302 -5.62 25.53 -2.33
C MET A 302 -6.94 25.25 -3.08
N GLY A 303 -7.13 24.03 -3.57
CA GLY A 303 -8.28 23.67 -4.41
C GLY A 303 -8.07 24.01 -5.88
N GLN A 304 -9.18 24.09 -6.59
CA GLN A 304 -9.30 24.63 -7.94
C GLN A 304 -9.34 26.16 -7.92
#